data_AF-A0A3S2ULF8-F1
#
_entry.id   AF-A0A3S2ULF8-F1
#
_cell.length_a   1.000
_cell.length_b   1.000
_cell.length_c   1.000
_cell.angle_alpha   90.00
_cell.angle_beta   90.00
_cell.angle_gamma   90.00
#
_symmetry.space_group_name_H-M   'P 1'
#
loop_
_entity.id
_entity.type
_entity.pdbx_description
1 polymer ?
#
loop_
_entity_poly.entity_id
_entity_poly.type
_entity_poly.pdbx_seq_one_letter_code
_entity_poly.pdbx_strand_id
1 'polypeptide(L)'
;MIRLSQKGWNNVMIYTVVILVALFIGLPEYLKQGRNEPQPQLISVNQTLLALHFPQHQIERAGPNWRSQPAVLTEEQLTMLLQHWQQTTLPEQSPLNPINPVLVTEVFVWLTGKPAQQQWQLYQAGEYDWLKAVDADLWYRLPQGQADLLFPAVLR
;
A
#
# COMPACT_ATOMS: atom_id res chain seq x y z
N MET A 1 11.55 -0.56 56.77
CA MET A 1 11.02 0.60 56.01
C MET A 1 12.15 1.19 55.19
N ILE A 2 12.12 1.03 53.87
CA ILE A 2 13.16 1.57 52.98
C ILE A 2 12.93 3.09 52.89
N ARG A 3 13.79 3.89 53.53
CA ARG A 3 13.79 5.35 53.40
C ARG A 3 14.72 5.73 52.26
N LEU A 4 14.15 5.99 51.09
CA LEU A 4 14.92 6.57 49.98
C LEU A 4 15.30 8.02 50.31
N SER A 5 16.58 8.36 50.12
CA SER A 5 17.04 9.74 50.22
C SER A 5 16.40 10.60 49.12
N GLN A 6 16.35 11.91 49.30
CA GLN A 6 15.78 12.86 48.33
C GLN A 6 16.39 12.70 46.92
N LYS A 7 17.67 12.29 46.84
CA LYS A 7 18.37 11.96 45.58
C LYS A 7 17.90 10.63 44.96
N GLY A 8 17.58 9.63 45.78
CA GLY A 8 17.04 8.34 45.31
C GLY A 8 15.65 8.47 44.72
N TRP A 9 14.81 9.35 45.26
CA TRP A 9 13.47 9.63 44.73
C TRP A 9 13.47 10.30 43.35
N ASN A 10 14.41 11.22 43.09
CA ASN A 10 14.55 11.83 41.76
C ASN A 10 14.92 10.79 40.70
N ASN A 11 15.86 9.90 41.02
CA ASN A 11 16.25 8.85 40.10
C ASN A 11 15.08 7.89 39.83
N VAL A 12 14.32 7.52 40.86
CA VAL A 12 13.11 6.69 40.70
C VAL A 12 12.09 7.37 39.80
N MET A 13 11.82 8.65 40.00
CA MET A 13 10.88 9.38 39.15
C MET A 13 11.34 9.40 37.69
N ILE A 14 12.63 9.65 37.44
CA ILE A 14 13.21 9.63 36.09
C ILE A 14 13.09 8.24 35.47
N TYR A 15 13.49 7.18 36.18
CA TYR A 15 13.39 5.81 35.66
C TYR A 15 11.95 5.40 35.38
N THR A 16 11.00 5.79 36.23
CA THR A 16 9.58 5.51 36.01
C THR A 16 9.05 6.22 34.78
N VAL A 17 9.39 7.50 34.57
CA VAL A 17 8.97 8.24 33.38
C VAL A 17 9.59 7.67 32.11
N VAL A 18 10.88 7.33 32.12
CA VAL A 18 11.57 6.72 30.97
C VAL A 18 10.95 5.36 30.61
N ILE A 19 10.67 4.50 31.60
CA ILE A 19 10.01 3.21 31.38
C ILE A 19 8.59 3.42 30.85
N LEU A 20 7.83 4.37 31.40
CA LEU A 20 6.50 4.71 30.89
C LEU A 20 6.54 5.18 29.44
N VAL A 21 7.44 6.11 29.10
CA VAL A 21 7.62 6.59 27.73
C VAL A 21 8.00 5.44 26.79
N ALA A 22 8.93 4.58 27.19
CA ALA A 22 9.32 3.40 26.40
C ALA A 22 8.15 2.41 26.21
N LEU A 23 7.32 2.20 27.23
CA LEU A 23 6.12 1.35 27.12
C LEU A 23 5.06 1.99 26.21
N PHE A 24 4.79 3.28 26.35
CA PHE A 24 3.81 3.96 25.50
C PHE A 24 4.24 4.02 24.03
N ILE A 25 5.54 4.13 23.76
CA ILE A 25 6.07 4.13 22.39
C ILE A 25 6.20 2.70 21.83
N GLY A 26 6.71 1.74 22.61
CA GLY A 26 7.06 0.40 22.11
C GLY A 26 5.94 -0.65 22.17
N LEU A 27 4.98 -0.52 23.09
CA LEU A 27 3.89 -1.50 23.24
C LEU A 27 2.95 -1.56 22.01
N PRO A 28 2.56 -0.44 21.38
CA PRO A 28 1.71 -0.47 20.18
C PRO A 28 2.34 -1.24 19.03
N GLU A 29 3.66 -1.15 18.83
CA GLU A 29 4.36 -1.86 17.76
C GLU A 29 4.42 -3.37 18.03
N TYR A 30 4.71 -3.76 19.27
CA TYR A 30 4.77 -5.18 19.67
C TYR A 30 3.39 -5.86 19.62
N LEU A 31 2.33 -5.12 19.95
CA LEU A 31 0.95 -5.63 19.88
C LEU A 31 0.45 -5.77 18.42
N LYS A 32 0.97 -4.99 17.48
CA LYS A 32 0.67 -5.15 16.05
C LYS A 32 1.31 -6.42 15.47
N GLN A 33 2.51 -6.80 15.93
CA GLN A 33 3.21 -8.01 15.46
C GLN A 33 2.49 -9.32 15.84
N GLY A 34 1.73 -9.34 16.95
CA GLY A 34 1.00 -10.53 17.41
C GLY A 34 -0.41 -10.69 16.81
N ARG A 35 -0.88 -9.71 16.04
CA ARG A 35 -2.19 -9.75 15.39
C ARG A 35 -1.93 -10.05 13.92
N ASN A 36 -2.36 -11.23 13.45
CA ASN A 36 -2.55 -11.48 12.01
C ASN A 36 -3.67 -10.54 11.53
N GLU A 37 -3.40 -9.24 11.45
CA GLU A 37 -4.30 -8.34 10.74
C GLU A 37 -4.28 -8.79 9.28
N PRO A 38 -5.45 -9.06 8.68
CA PRO A 38 -5.51 -9.47 7.30
C PRO A 38 -4.76 -8.43 6.48
N GLN A 39 -3.76 -8.88 5.71
CA GLN A 39 -2.96 -7.97 4.89
C GLN A 39 -3.91 -7.08 4.08
N PRO A 40 -3.67 -5.75 4.08
CA PRO A 40 -4.58 -4.81 3.46
C PRO A 40 -4.75 -5.18 1.99
N GLN A 41 -5.98 -5.24 1.49
CA GLN A 41 -6.21 -5.42 0.06
C GLN A 41 -5.95 -4.10 -0.68
N LEU A 42 -5.41 -4.19 -1.91
CA LEU A 42 -5.16 -3.03 -2.76
C LEU A 42 -6.42 -2.20 -2.96
N ILE A 43 -7.54 -2.89 -3.18
CA ILE A 43 -8.88 -2.33 -3.18
C ILE A 43 -9.64 -3.01 -2.04
N SER A 44 -10.29 -2.22 -1.20
CA SER A 44 -11.06 -2.78 -0.07
C SER A 44 -12.20 -3.66 -0.57
N VAL A 45 -12.54 -4.73 0.17
CA VAL A 45 -13.63 -5.67 -0.18
C VAL A 45 -14.99 -4.97 -0.37
N ASN A 46 -15.20 -3.84 0.32
CA ASN A 46 -16.42 -3.05 0.24
C ASN A 46 -16.43 -2.04 -0.92
N GLN A 47 -15.36 -2.00 -1.72
CA GLN A 47 -15.18 -1.08 -2.84
C GLN A 47 -15.10 -1.85 -4.14
N THR A 48 -15.63 -1.25 -5.19
CA THR A 48 -15.60 -1.82 -6.54
C THR A 48 -14.92 -0.84 -7.46
N LEU A 49 -14.06 -1.38 -8.31
CA LEU A 49 -13.40 -0.62 -9.34
C LEU A 49 -14.40 -0.06 -10.38
N LEU A 50 -14.25 1.22 -10.72
CA LEU A 50 -15.07 1.92 -11.72
C LEU A 50 -14.28 2.24 -12.99
N ALA A 51 -13.02 2.66 -12.83
CA ALA A 51 -12.12 2.98 -13.93
C ALA A 51 -10.66 2.82 -13.50
N LEU A 52 -9.81 2.49 -14.48
CA LEU A 52 -8.35 2.53 -14.38
C LEU A 52 -7.80 3.34 -15.55
N HIS A 53 -7.12 4.44 -15.27
CA HIS A 53 -6.45 5.24 -16.29
C HIS A 53 -4.94 5.16 -16.13
N PHE A 54 -4.30 4.49 -17.08
CA PHE A 54 -2.87 4.50 -17.31
C PHE A 54 -2.52 5.71 -18.20
N PRO A 55 -1.22 6.06 -18.37
CA PRO A 55 -0.83 7.30 -19.03
C PRO A 55 -1.33 7.42 -20.48
N GLN A 56 -1.45 6.29 -21.17
CA GLN A 56 -1.90 6.22 -22.56
C GLN A 56 -3.18 5.38 -22.75
N HIS A 57 -3.72 4.78 -21.68
CA HIS A 57 -4.81 3.81 -21.77
C HIS A 57 -5.86 4.06 -20.71
N GLN A 58 -7.11 4.18 -21.13
CA GLN A 58 -8.25 4.36 -20.24
C GLN A 58 -9.11 3.11 -20.27
N ILE A 59 -9.31 2.50 -19.10
CA ILE A 59 -10.13 1.32 -18.90
C ILE A 59 -11.35 1.72 -18.08
N GLU A 60 -12.53 1.58 -18.66
CA GLU A 60 -13.79 2.00 -18.06
C GLU A 60 -14.88 0.97 -18.30
N ARG A 61 -15.91 1.03 -17.46
CA ARG A 61 -17.07 0.15 -17.57
C ARG A 61 -18.05 0.66 -18.63
N ALA A 62 -18.25 -0.11 -19.69
CA ALA A 62 -19.17 0.17 -20.79
C ALA A 62 -20.39 -0.77 -20.70
N GLY A 63 -21.30 -0.47 -19.77
CA GLY A 63 -22.46 -1.34 -19.48
C GLY A 63 -22.04 -2.60 -18.70
N PRO A 64 -22.30 -3.83 -19.21
CA PRO A 64 -21.86 -5.05 -18.54
C PRO A 64 -20.36 -5.31 -18.69
N ASN A 65 -19.75 -4.80 -19.76
CA ASN A 65 -18.40 -5.17 -20.17
C ASN A 65 -17.40 -4.05 -19.86
N TRP A 66 -16.12 -4.42 -19.83
CA TRP A 66 -15.02 -3.46 -19.70
C TRP A 66 -14.41 -3.17 -21.06
N ARG A 67 -14.04 -1.90 -21.27
CA ARG A 67 -13.41 -1.46 -22.52
C ARG A 67 -12.17 -0.65 -22.23
N SER A 68 -11.12 -0.90 -23.00
CA SER A 68 -9.92 -0.07 -23.05
C SER A 68 -9.94 0.88 -24.25
N GLN A 69 -9.40 2.07 -24.06
CA GLN A 69 -9.16 3.06 -25.10
C GLN A 69 -7.70 3.54 -24.99
N PRO A 70 -6.84 3.27 -25.99
CA PRO A 70 -7.08 2.45 -27.19
C PRO A 70 -7.38 0.98 -26.83
N ALA A 71 -8.01 0.25 -27.75
CA ALA A 71 -8.42 -1.14 -27.54
C ALA A 71 -7.22 -2.09 -27.76
N VAL A 72 -6.34 -2.17 -26.77
CA VAL A 72 -5.09 -2.96 -26.86
C VAL A 72 -5.19 -4.32 -26.15
N LEU A 73 -6.16 -4.45 -25.24
CA LEU A 73 -6.44 -5.68 -24.52
C LEU A 73 -7.81 -6.24 -24.94
N THR A 74 -7.90 -7.58 -24.99
CA THR A 74 -9.18 -8.26 -25.17
C THR A 74 -10.06 -8.11 -23.92
N GLU A 75 -11.36 -8.34 -24.07
CA GLU A 75 -12.30 -8.28 -22.93
C GLU A 75 -11.93 -9.28 -21.82
N GLU A 76 -11.45 -10.47 -22.17
CA GLU A 76 -10.97 -11.47 -21.21
C GLU A 76 -9.74 -10.98 -20.45
N GLN A 77 -8.77 -10.37 -21.15
CA GLN A 77 -7.58 -9.80 -20.53
C GLN A 77 -7.91 -8.64 -19.59
N LEU A 78 -8.84 -7.77 -19.99
CA LEU A 78 -9.34 -6.71 -19.11
C LEU A 78 -9.99 -7.31 -17.87
N THR A 79 -10.87 -8.28 -18.03
CA THR A 79 -11.55 -8.92 -16.88
C THR A 79 -10.55 -9.53 -15.90
N MET A 80 -9.51 -10.22 -16.40
CA MET A 80 -8.44 -10.77 -15.56
C MET A 80 -7.64 -9.68 -14.85
N LEU A 81 -7.24 -8.61 -15.56
CA LEU A 81 -6.52 -7.48 -14.97
C LEU A 81 -7.31 -6.87 -13.81
N LEU A 82 -8.59 -6.59 -14.03
CA LEU A 82 -9.47 -5.95 -13.05
C LEU A 82 -9.71 -6.87 -11.86
N GLN A 83 -9.82 -8.18 -12.09
CA GLN A 83 -9.88 -9.17 -11.04
C GLN A 83 -8.60 -9.18 -10.20
N HIS A 84 -7.43 -9.11 -10.82
CA HIS A 84 -6.16 -8.97 -10.08
C HIS A 84 -6.15 -7.71 -9.24
N TRP A 85 -6.52 -6.56 -9.79
CA TRP A 85 -6.62 -5.31 -9.02
C TRP A 85 -7.56 -5.43 -7.80
N GLN A 86 -8.71 -6.08 -7.98
CA GLN A 86 -9.72 -6.23 -6.93
C GLN A 86 -9.34 -7.26 -5.85
N GLN A 87 -8.60 -8.31 -6.21
CA GLN A 87 -8.26 -9.43 -5.32
C GLN A 87 -6.83 -9.36 -4.77
N THR A 88 -6.01 -8.45 -5.30
CA THR A 88 -4.62 -8.32 -4.87
C THR A 88 -4.56 -7.85 -3.42
N THR A 89 -3.86 -8.65 -2.63
CA THR A 89 -3.41 -8.28 -1.31
C THR A 89 -2.14 -7.44 -1.43
N LEU A 90 -2.10 -6.29 -0.76
CA LEU A 90 -0.88 -5.51 -0.63
C LEU A 90 0.10 -6.27 0.28
N PRO A 91 1.38 -6.33 -0.09
CA PRO A 91 2.41 -6.81 0.81
C PRO A 91 2.51 -5.87 2.01
N GLU A 92 3.26 -6.29 3.03
CA GLU A 92 3.55 -5.41 4.17
C GLU A 92 4.19 -4.11 3.69
N GLN A 93 3.77 -3.00 4.31
CA GLN A 93 4.37 -1.70 4.05
C GLN A 93 5.87 -1.78 4.31
N SER A 94 6.67 -1.28 3.36
CA SER A 94 8.11 -1.25 3.54
C SER A 94 8.49 -0.26 4.64
N PRO A 95 9.34 -0.65 5.60
CA PRO A 95 9.85 0.26 6.62
C PRO A 95 10.87 1.25 6.04
N LEU A 96 11.40 0.98 4.84
CA LEU A 96 12.40 1.80 4.16
C LEU A 96 11.93 2.19 2.76
N ASN A 97 12.22 3.44 2.38
CA ASN A 97 11.99 3.90 1.01
C ASN A 97 13.04 3.31 0.07
N PRO A 98 12.69 3.04 -1.20
CA PRO A 98 13.66 2.58 -2.19
C PRO A 98 14.75 3.63 -2.45
N ILE A 99 15.97 3.16 -2.69
CA ILE A 99 17.12 4.00 -3.05
C ILE A 99 17.13 4.16 -4.57
N ASN A 100 17.18 5.42 -5.05
CA ASN A 100 17.17 5.77 -6.48
C ASN A 100 16.04 5.09 -7.29
N PRO A 101 14.77 5.21 -6.88
CA PRO A 101 13.66 4.59 -7.60
C PRO A 101 13.44 5.27 -8.95
N VAL A 102 13.28 4.46 -10.00
CA VAL A 102 12.94 4.91 -11.36
C VAL A 102 11.46 4.68 -11.59
N LEU A 103 10.70 5.73 -11.94
CA LEU A 103 9.28 5.60 -12.26
C LEU A 103 9.12 4.79 -13.54
N VAL A 104 8.35 3.71 -13.46
CA VAL A 104 8.03 2.84 -14.60
C VAL A 104 6.74 3.32 -15.26
N THR A 105 5.67 3.45 -14.47
CA THR A 105 4.37 3.91 -14.95
C THR A 105 3.49 4.34 -13.77
N GLU A 106 2.35 4.95 -14.05
CA GLU A 106 1.37 5.36 -13.05
C GLU A 106 -0.05 5.00 -13.46
N VAL A 107 -0.95 4.90 -12.49
CA VAL A 107 -2.35 4.61 -12.75
C VAL A 107 -3.25 5.35 -11.77
N PHE A 108 -4.31 5.91 -12.31
CA PHE A 108 -5.39 6.53 -11.56
C PHE A 108 -6.56 5.55 -11.46
N VAL A 109 -7.05 5.36 -10.23
CA VAL A 109 -8.05 4.35 -9.89
C VAL A 109 -9.28 5.03 -9.33
N TRP A 110 -10.43 4.78 -9.95
CA TRP A 110 -11.72 5.22 -9.41
C TRP A 110 -12.43 4.06 -8.75
N LEU A 111 -12.93 4.30 -7.54
CA LEU A 111 -13.61 3.30 -6.72
C LEU A 111 -15.00 3.78 -6.31
N THR A 112 -15.93 2.84 -6.11
CA THR A 112 -17.23 3.13 -5.51
C THR A 112 -17.07 3.69 -4.10
N GLY A 113 -17.90 4.68 -3.75
CA GLY A 113 -17.91 5.29 -2.42
C GLY A 113 -16.71 6.20 -2.11
N LYS A 114 -15.77 6.39 -3.05
CA LYS A 114 -14.73 7.43 -2.93
C LYS A 114 -14.97 8.54 -3.97
N PRO A 115 -15.03 9.81 -3.55
CA PRO A 115 -15.19 10.93 -4.48
C PRO A 115 -13.89 11.27 -5.22
N ALA A 116 -12.73 10.93 -4.64
CA ALA A 116 -11.42 11.19 -5.24
C ALA A 116 -10.86 9.92 -5.90
N GLN A 117 -10.18 10.11 -7.04
CA GLN A 117 -9.31 9.09 -7.64
C GLN A 117 -8.16 8.76 -6.70
N GLN A 118 -7.73 7.52 -6.68
CA GLN A 118 -6.49 7.11 -6.01
C GLN A 118 -5.37 7.02 -7.04
N GLN A 119 -4.19 7.52 -6.70
CA GLN A 119 -3.03 7.45 -7.57
C GLN A 119 -2.02 6.43 -7.06
N TRP A 120 -1.68 5.48 -7.93
CA TRP A 120 -0.69 4.45 -7.69
C TRP A 120 0.43 4.57 -8.71
N GLN A 121 1.67 4.43 -8.25
CA GLN A 121 2.85 4.53 -9.11
C GLN A 121 3.72 3.28 -8.96
N LEU A 122 4.13 2.72 -10.09
CA LEU A 122 5.08 1.61 -10.14
C LEU A 122 6.48 2.16 -10.35
N TYR A 123 7.41 1.75 -9.49
CA TYR A 123 8.82 2.09 -9.56
C TYR A 123 9.67 0.83 -9.62
N GLN A 124 10.85 0.96 -10.22
CA GLN A 124 11.89 -0.06 -10.17
C GLN A 124 13.10 0.50 -9.41
N ALA A 125 13.61 -0.27 -8.45
CA ALA A 125 14.83 0.09 -7.73
C ALA A 125 15.69 -1.16 -7.50
N GLY A 126 16.81 -1.25 -8.22
CA GLY A 126 17.63 -2.46 -8.27
C GLY A 126 16.87 -3.61 -8.94
N GLU A 127 16.78 -4.75 -8.25
CA GLU A 127 16.10 -5.96 -8.74
C GLU A 127 14.64 -6.07 -8.28
N TYR A 128 14.10 -5.03 -7.62
CA TYR A 128 12.77 -5.08 -7.02
C TYR A 128 11.84 -4.04 -7.64
N ASP A 129 10.59 -4.46 -7.77
CA ASP A 129 9.47 -3.59 -8.12
C ASP A 129 8.83 -3.03 -6.83
N TRP A 130 8.50 -1.76 -6.91
CA TRP A 130 7.98 -0.97 -5.79
C TRP A 130 6.68 -0.31 -6.20
N LEU A 131 5.66 -0.45 -5.38
CA LEU A 131 4.38 0.23 -5.54
C LEU A 131 4.30 1.37 -4.55
N LYS A 132 4.01 2.58 -5.03
CA LYS A 132 3.78 3.76 -4.21
C LYS A 132 2.30 4.12 -4.20
N ALA A 133 1.71 4.22 -3.03
CA ALA A 133 0.43 4.90 -2.82
C ALA A 133 0.72 6.40 -2.70
N VAL A 134 0.43 7.18 -3.75
CA VAL A 134 0.82 8.60 -3.80
C VAL A 134 0.07 9.42 -2.73
N ASP A 135 -1.22 9.16 -2.57
CA ASP A 135 -2.07 9.92 -1.62
C ASP A 135 -1.66 9.74 -0.16
N ALA A 136 -1.13 8.57 0.19
CA ALA A 136 -0.71 8.21 1.55
C ALA A 136 0.80 8.32 1.77
N ASP A 137 1.57 8.57 0.70
CA ASP A 137 3.04 8.51 0.66
C ASP A 137 3.62 7.20 1.23
N LEU A 138 2.97 6.07 0.93
CA LEU A 138 3.38 4.74 1.40
C LEU A 138 4.05 3.93 0.29
N TRP A 139 5.08 3.18 0.66
CA TRP A 139 5.82 2.30 -0.23
C TRP A 139 5.59 0.83 0.12
N TYR A 140 5.38 0.03 -0.92
CA TYR A 140 5.17 -1.40 -0.86
C TYR A 140 6.17 -2.09 -1.78
N ARG A 141 6.88 -3.08 -1.28
CA ARG A 141 7.78 -3.90 -2.10
C ARG A 141 6.98 -5.05 -2.69
N LEU A 142 6.83 -5.07 -4.01
CA LEU A 142 6.06 -6.11 -4.68
C LEU A 142 6.87 -7.42 -4.76
N PRO A 143 6.23 -8.59 -4.54
CA PRO A 143 6.78 -9.88 -4.91
C PRO A 143 7.02 -9.97 -6.43
N GLN A 144 7.96 -10.81 -6.83
CA GLN A 144 8.28 -11.01 -8.25
C GLN A 144 7.04 -11.44 -9.03
N GLY A 145 6.84 -10.82 -10.20
CA GLY A 145 5.71 -11.07 -11.09
C GLY A 145 4.41 -10.33 -10.71
N GLN A 146 4.25 -9.85 -9.48
CA GLN A 146 3.03 -9.12 -9.09
C GLN A 146 2.89 -7.79 -9.84
N ALA A 147 4.02 -7.13 -10.13
CA ALA A 147 4.04 -5.90 -10.93
C ALA A 147 3.48 -6.11 -12.35
N ASP A 148 3.77 -7.25 -12.98
CA ASP A 148 3.27 -7.57 -14.33
C ASP A 148 1.77 -7.89 -14.34
N LEU A 149 1.24 -8.43 -13.24
CA LEU A 149 -0.18 -8.72 -13.09
C LEU A 149 -1.04 -7.45 -12.93
N LEU A 150 -0.50 -6.45 -12.24
CA LEU A 150 -1.18 -5.17 -11.97
C LEU A 150 -0.92 -4.12 -13.05
N PHE A 151 0.29 -4.11 -13.60
CA PHE A 151 0.73 -3.18 -14.63
C PHE A 151 1.28 -3.99 -15.82
N PRO A 152 0.44 -4.60 -16.67
CA PRO A 152 0.90 -5.33 -17.84
C PRO A 152 1.76 -4.44 -18.75
N ALA A 153 2.80 -5.00 -19.36
CA ALA A 153 3.73 -4.24 -20.22
C ALA A 153 3.06 -3.48 -21.37
N VAL A 154 1.89 -3.95 -21.84
CA VAL A 154 1.09 -3.31 -22.88
C VAL A 154 0.49 -1.96 -22.43
N LEU A 155 0.32 -1.77 -21.12
CA LEU A 155 -0.30 -0.57 -20.53
C LEU A 155 0.71 0.38 -19.89
N ARG A 156 2.01 0.01 -19.84
CA ARG A 156 3.07 0.79 -19.20
C ARG A 156 3.47 2.01 -20.01
#